data_AF-A0A149ZUS4-F1
#
_entry.id   AF-A0A149ZUS4-F1
#
_cell.length_a   1.000
_cell.length_b   1.000
_cell.length_c   1.000
_cell.angle_alpha   90.00
_cell.angle_beta   90.00
_cell.angle_gamma   90.00
#
_symmetry.space_group_name_H-M   'P 1'
#
loop_
_entity.id
_entity.type
_entity.pdbx_description
1 polymer ?
#
loop_
_entity_poly.entity_id
_entity_poly.type
_entity_poly.pdbx_seq_one_letter_code
_entity_poly.pdbx_strand_id
1 'polypeptide(L)'
;MCAVHHVQEWRNTGYTDIDSLWLACDACHAQVHDGPTAWPTTSAPAGDTYAGRTEWLPPPHIDPARNPRINHRHHAGELIARARRNTRDRARTVDGVPSPCAAPHTVVSSAVAGANDGDGNSTVAGSCSETTT
;
A
#
# COMPACT_ATOMS: atom_id res chain seq x y z
N MET A 1 15.79 -11.95 12.00
CA MET A 1 16.92 -11.29 11.34
C MET A 1 16.41 -10.66 10.04
N CYS A 2 17.29 -10.16 9.17
CA CYS A 2 16.92 -9.61 7.87
C CYS A 2 17.60 -10.43 6.76
N ALA A 3 16.86 -10.74 5.70
CA ALA A 3 17.32 -11.47 4.54
C ALA A 3 17.15 -10.59 3.29
N VAL A 4 18.04 -10.79 2.32
CA VAL A 4 17.93 -10.22 0.98
C VAL A 4 17.14 -11.19 0.11
N HIS A 5 16.12 -10.69 -0.59
CA HIS A 5 15.27 -11.45 -1.50
C HIS A 5 15.38 -10.89 -2.92
N HIS A 6 15.44 -11.76 -3.92
CA HIS A 6 15.41 -11.38 -5.32
C HIS A 6 13.97 -11.20 -5.81
N VAL A 7 13.59 -10.02 -6.31
CA VAL A 7 12.23 -9.78 -6.85
C VAL A 7 11.88 -10.81 -7.93
N GLN A 8 12.82 -11.05 -8.83
CA GLN A 8 12.82 -12.19 -9.72
C GLN A 8 13.76 -13.24 -9.14
N GLU A 9 13.23 -14.41 -8.78
CA GLU A 9 13.99 -15.48 -8.16
C GLU A 9 15.30 -15.80 -8.91
N TRP A 10 16.40 -15.95 -8.17
CA TRP A 10 17.73 -16.24 -8.75
C TRP A 10 17.73 -17.52 -9.59
N ARG A 11 17.04 -18.56 -9.12
CA ARG A 11 16.86 -19.84 -9.85
C ARG A 11 16.17 -19.67 -11.21
N ASN A 12 15.44 -18.58 -11.39
CA ASN A 12 14.71 -18.21 -12.60
C ASN A 12 15.43 -17.07 -13.34
N THR A 13 16.77 -17.10 -13.36
CA THR A 13 17.65 -16.12 -14.03
C THR A 13 17.56 -14.68 -13.50
N GLY A 14 17.15 -14.52 -12.24
CA GLY A 14 17.15 -13.21 -11.58
C GLY A 14 18.55 -12.64 -11.36
N TYR A 15 18.71 -11.33 -11.60
CA TYR A 15 19.97 -10.64 -11.37
C TYR A 15 20.21 -10.35 -9.89
N THR A 16 21.47 -10.25 -9.49
CA THR A 16 21.88 -9.85 -8.13
C THR A 16 22.30 -8.37 -8.11
N ASP A 17 21.61 -7.56 -8.90
CA ASP A 17 21.83 -6.12 -8.95
C ASP A 17 21.02 -5.42 -7.86
N ILE A 18 21.46 -4.24 -7.42
CA ILE A 18 20.82 -3.52 -6.30
C ILE A 18 19.33 -3.24 -6.54
N ASP A 19 18.92 -3.10 -7.80
CA ASP A 19 17.54 -2.83 -8.21
C ASP A 19 16.68 -4.10 -8.31
N SER A 20 17.29 -5.28 -8.24
CA SER A 20 16.61 -6.59 -8.29
C SER A 20 16.48 -7.26 -6.92
N LEU A 21 16.93 -6.59 -5.86
CA LEU A 21 17.02 -7.12 -4.50
C LEU A 21 16.23 -6.26 -3.52
N TRP A 22 15.63 -6.87 -2.50
CA TRP A 22 15.01 -6.13 -1.39
C TRP A 22 15.13 -6.85 -0.06
N LEU A 23 14.78 -6.15 1.03
CA LEU A 23 14.97 -6.61 2.41
C LEU A 23 13.69 -7.12 3.05
N ALA A 24 13.72 -8.37 3.50
CA ALA A 24 12.66 -9.04 4.25
C ALA A 24 13.12 -9.40 5.66
N CYS A 25 12.19 -9.59 6.60
CA CYS A 25 12.50 -10.42 7.77
C CYS A 25 12.28 -11.90 7.41
N ASP A 26 12.93 -12.82 8.14
CA ASP A 26 12.89 -14.25 7.82
C ASP A 26 11.46 -14.82 7.71
N ALA A 27 10.56 -14.40 8.61
CA ALA A 27 9.16 -14.84 8.60
C ALA A 27 8.36 -14.31 7.40
N CYS A 28 8.65 -13.08 6.94
CA CYS A 28 8.05 -12.55 5.72
C CYS A 28 8.70 -13.16 4.48
N HIS A 29 10.02 -13.42 4.51
CA HIS A 29 10.74 -14.05 3.41
C HIS A 29 10.21 -15.46 3.13
N ALA A 30 9.89 -16.24 4.18
CA ALA A 30 9.30 -17.57 4.04
C ALA A 30 7.93 -17.59 3.36
N GLN A 31 7.23 -16.44 3.28
CA GLN A 31 5.95 -16.33 2.59
C GLN A 31 6.10 -16.07 1.08
N VAL A 32 7.31 -15.80 0.60
CA VAL A 32 7.59 -15.68 -0.83
C VAL A 32 8.02 -17.05 -1.35
N HIS A 33 7.15 -17.67 -2.14
CA HIS A 33 7.37 -19.01 -2.72
C HIS A 33 6.48 -19.21 -3.96
N ASP A 34 6.55 -20.37 -4.61
CA ASP A 34 5.81 -20.65 -5.86
C ASP A 34 4.39 -21.25 -5.63
N GLY A 35 3.86 -21.17 -4.41
CA GLY A 35 2.66 -21.89 -4.00
C GLY A 35 1.37 -21.05 -4.00
N PRO A 36 0.19 -21.66 -3.81
CA PRO A 36 -1.10 -20.97 -3.89
C PRO A 36 -1.34 -19.92 -2.79
N THR A 37 -0.58 -20.03 -1.69
CA THR A 37 -0.60 -19.09 -0.56
C THR A 37 0.54 -18.09 -0.59
N ALA A 38 1.30 -18.07 -1.68
CA ALA A 38 2.47 -17.23 -1.80
C ALA A 38 2.12 -15.74 -1.76
N TRP A 39 3.12 -14.97 -1.35
CA TRP A 39 3.13 -13.52 -1.46
C TRP A 39 4.21 -13.10 -2.46
N PRO A 40 3.94 -13.12 -3.78
CA PRO A 40 4.90 -12.64 -4.77
C PRO A 40 5.23 -11.17 -4.54
N THR A 41 6.44 -10.79 -4.90
CA THR A 41 6.87 -9.39 -4.83
C THR A 41 7.14 -8.82 -6.22
N THR A 42 6.94 -7.51 -6.35
CA THR A 42 7.30 -6.72 -7.53
C THR A 42 7.89 -5.39 -7.07
N SER A 43 8.41 -4.60 -8.01
CA SER A 43 8.81 -3.22 -7.76
C SER A 43 7.71 -2.28 -8.24
N ALA A 44 7.35 -1.30 -7.40
CA ALA A 44 6.41 -0.25 -7.76
C ALA A 44 6.89 0.49 -9.02
N PRO A 45 5.98 0.78 -9.97
CA PRO A 45 6.35 1.33 -11.27
C PRO A 45 6.85 2.77 -11.15
N ALA A 46 7.61 3.20 -12.17
CA ALA A 46 7.99 4.61 -12.28
C ALA A 46 6.75 5.51 -12.32
N GLY A 47 6.81 6.65 -11.62
CA GLY A 47 5.69 7.59 -11.50
C GLY A 47 4.71 7.27 -10.38
N ASP A 48 4.81 6.11 -9.72
CA ASP A 48 4.07 5.84 -8.47
C ASP A 48 4.64 6.64 -7.29
N THR A 49 3.81 6.88 -6.27
CA THR A 49 4.22 7.50 -5.00
C THR A 49 5.38 6.76 -4.34
N TYR A 50 5.46 5.44 -4.55
CA TYR A 50 6.45 4.54 -3.99
C TYR A 50 7.36 3.91 -5.04
N ALA A 51 7.54 4.55 -6.22
CA ALA A 51 8.36 4.04 -7.31
C ALA A 51 9.67 3.38 -6.84
N GLY A 52 9.93 2.16 -7.31
CA GLY A 52 11.10 1.36 -6.93
C GLY A 52 10.97 0.60 -5.60
N ARG A 53 9.91 0.80 -4.81
CA ARG A 53 9.65 -0.01 -3.61
C ARG A 53 9.02 -1.36 -3.99
N THR A 54 9.52 -2.46 -3.46
CA THR A 54 8.83 -3.17 -2.37
C THR A 54 7.32 -3.40 -2.42
N GLU A 55 6.72 -3.85 -3.52
CA GLU A 55 5.30 -4.25 -3.57
C GLU A 55 5.09 -5.73 -3.27
N TRP A 56 4.13 -6.02 -2.41
CA TRP A 56 3.71 -7.37 -2.02
C TRP A 56 2.32 -7.64 -2.57
N LEU A 57 2.18 -8.69 -3.37
CA LEU A 57 0.89 -9.12 -3.90
C LEU A 57 0.28 -10.16 -2.96
N PRO A 58 -0.83 -9.84 -2.27
CA PRO A 58 -1.52 -10.82 -1.44
C PRO A 58 -2.00 -12.03 -2.27
N PRO A 59 -2.07 -13.22 -1.64
CA PRO A 59 -2.68 -14.38 -2.27
C PRO A 59 -4.20 -14.15 -2.45
N PRO A 60 -4.84 -14.78 -3.45
CA PRO A 60 -6.25 -14.52 -3.80
C PRO A 60 -7.25 -14.72 -2.66
N HIS A 61 -6.95 -15.59 -1.70
CA HIS A 61 -7.83 -15.85 -0.55
C HIS A 61 -7.76 -14.75 0.53
N ILE A 62 -6.76 -13.86 0.47
CA ILE A 62 -6.64 -12.67 1.33
C ILE A 62 -7.18 -11.43 0.62
N ASP A 63 -6.85 -11.26 -0.66
CA ASP A 63 -7.41 -10.22 -1.52
C ASP A 63 -7.61 -10.79 -2.93
N PRO A 64 -8.86 -11.02 -3.36
CA PRO A 64 -9.17 -11.55 -4.69
C PRO A 64 -8.66 -10.68 -5.85
N ALA A 65 -8.59 -9.35 -5.66
CA ALA A 65 -8.08 -8.43 -6.67
C ALA A 65 -6.54 -8.34 -6.65
N ARG A 66 -5.90 -8.92 -5.63
CA ARG A 66 -4.45 -8.95 -5.45
C ARG A 66 -3.81 -7.56 -5.50
N ASN A 67 -4.44 -6.57 -4.87
CA ASN A 67 -3.95 -5.20 -4.90
C ASN A 67 -2.56 -5.13 -4.24
N PRO A 68 -1.55 -4.56 -4.91
CA PRO A 68 -0.20 -4.44 -4.35
C PRO A 68 -0.18 -3.68 -3.03
N ARG A 69 0.66 -4.12 -2.10
CA ARG A 69 0.82 -3.48 -0.78
C ARG A 69 2.28 -3.13 -0.53
N ILE A 70 2.51 -1.93 0.01
CA ILE A 70 3.85 -1.46 0.40
C ILE A 70 4.17 -1.87 1.83
N ASN A 71 5.36 -2.44 2.04
CA ASN A 71 5.89 -2.70 3.37
C ASN A 71 6.67 -1.49 3.91
N HIS A 72 6.09 -0.78 4.87
CA HIS A 72 6.71 0.40 5.52
C HIS A 72 7.68 0.04 6.65
N ARG A 73 7.84 -1.24 7.02
CA ARG A 73 8.57 -1.65 8.24
C ARG A 73 10.03 -1.23 8.25
N HIS A 74 10.68 -1.16 7.09
CA HIS A 74 12.07 -0.74 6.95
C HIS A 74 12.24 0.77 6.69
N HIS A 75 11.15 1.53 6.76
CA HIS A 75 11.11 2.97 6.44
C HIS A 75 10.72 3.76 7.69
N ALA A 76 11.63 3.80 8.66
CA ALA A 76 11.38 4.38 9.99
C ALA A 76 10.86 5.83 9.91
N GLY A 77 11.34 6.63 8.96
CA GLY A 77 10.85 7.99 8.72
C GLY A 77 9.35 8.05 8.41
N GLU A 78 8.85 7.16 7.54
CA GLU A 78 7.42 7.07 7.20
C GLU A 78 6.58 6.66 8.40
N LEU A 79 7.07 5.69 9.18
CA LEU A 79 6.39 5.22 10.40
C LEU A 79 6.32 6.31 11.48
N ILE A 80 7.41 7.05 11.69
CA ILE A 80 7.46 8.18 12.64
C ILE A 80 6.55 9.31 12.17
N ALA A 81 6.59 9.66 10.89
CA ALA A 81 5.71 10.69 10.32
C ALA A 81 4.23 10.32 10.49
N ARG A 82 3.87 9.06 10.22
CA ARG A 82 2.51 8.54 10.46
C ARG A 82 2.13 8.60 11.93
N ALA A 83 3.01 8.17 12.84
CA ALA A 83 2.74 8.23 14.27
C ALA A 83 2.51 9.67 14.75
N ARG A 84 3.34 10.62 14.30
CA ARG A 84 3.18 12.05 14.60
C ARG A 84 1.85 12.60 14.09
N ARG A 85 1.44 12.28 12.86
CA ARG A 85 0.13 12.66 12.32
C ARG A 85 -1.01 12.12 13.18
N ASN A 86 -1.00 10.83 13.48
CA ASN A 86 -2.01 10.20 14.33
C ASN A 86 -2.12 10.84 15.72
N THR A 87 -0.99 11.22 16.35
CA THR A 87 -0.99 11.93 17.63
C THR A 87 -1.62 13.31 17.51
N ARG A 88 -1.31 14.07 16.45
CA ARG A 88 -1.91 15.39 16.20
C ARG A 88 -3.41 15.29 15.96
N ASP A 89 -3.87 14.33 15.16
CA ASP A 89 -5.29 14.13 14.89
C ASP A 89 -6.07 13.74 16.16
N ARG A 90 -5.46 12.92 17.02
CA ARG A 90 -6.03 12.58 18.33
C ARG A 90 -6.16 13.80 19.24
N ALA A 91 -5.12 14.64 19.32
CA ALA A 91 -5.17 15.88 20.11
C ALA A 91 -6.28 16.82 19.60
N ARG A 92 -6.35 17.04 18.27
CA ARG A 92 -7.44 17.82 17.65
C ARG A 92 -8.83 17.28 17.98
N THR A 93 -9.01 15.96 17.94
CA THR A 93 -10.29 15.31 18.29
C THR A 93 -10.67 15.60 19.74
N VAL A 94 -9.70 15.55 20.67
CA VAL A 94 -9.92 15.90 22.09
C VAL A 94 -10.31 17.37 22.25
N ASP A 95 -9.68 18.25 21.46
CA ASP A 95 -9.92 19.69 21.48
C ASP A 95 -11.17 20.13 20.69
N GLY A 96 -11.92 19.20 20.09
CA GLY A 96 -13.10 19.49 19.27
C GLY A 96 -12.79 20.14 17.92
N VAL A 97 -11.54 20.10 17.46
CA VAL A 97 -11.11 20.66 16.18
C VAL A 97 -11.23 19.58 15.08
N PRO A 98 -11.98 19.81 14.00
CA PRO A 98 -12.12 18.82 12.92
C PRO A 98 -10.79 18.57 12.21
N SER A 99 -10.55 17.31 11.80
CA SER A 99 -9.39 16.95 10.99
C SER A 99 -9.49 17.59 9.60
N PRO A 100 -8.41 18.16 9.04
CA PRO A 100 -8.43 18.86 7.76
C PRO A 100 -8.76 17.96 6.55
N CYS A 101 -8.69 16.63 6.68
CA CYS A 101 -9.12 15.68 5.65
C CYS A 101 -10.43 14.94 5.97
N ALA A 102 -11.16 15.33 7.03
CA ALA A 102 -12.50 14.82 7.28
C ALA A 102 -13.52 15.58 6.43
N ALA A 103 -13.55 15.34 5.12
CA ALA A 103 -14.75 15.68 4.35
C ALA A 103 -15.91 14.79 4.86
N PRO A 104 -17.14 15.32 5.00
CA PRO A 104 -18.28 14.52 5.40
C PRO A 104 -18.53 13.46 4.32
N HIS A 105 -18.39 12.18 4.67
CA HIS A 105 -18.90 11.11 3.84
C HIS A 105 -20.43 11.14 3.97
N THR A 106 -21.11 11.71 2.97
CA THR A 106 -22.56 11.49 2.81
C THR A 106 -22.77 10.01 2.53
N VAL A 107 -23.27 9.26 3.52
CA VAL A 107 -23.73 7.89 3.33
C VAL A 107 -25.06 7.95 2.58
N VAL A 108 -25.06 7.65 1.28
CA VAL A 108 -26.31 7.32 0.57
C VAL A 108 -26.54 5.82 0.71
N SER A 109 -27.51 5.45 1.54
CA SER A 109 -28.00 4.07 1.70
C SER A 109 -28.59 3.54 0.38
N SER A 110 -28.34 2.26 0.12
CA SER A 110 -28.68 1.53 -1.10
C SER A 110 -30.19 1.49 -1.43
N ALA A 111 -30.49 1.55 -2.73
CA ALA A 111 -31.67 0.91 -3.30
C ALA A 111 -31.21 0.01 -4.48
N VAL A 112 -31.65 -1.25 -4.46
CA VAL A 112 -31.39 -2.23 -5.52
C VAL A 112 -32.51 -2.11 -6.56
N ALA A 113 -32.18 -1.86 -7.83
CA ALA A 113 -32.82 -2.44 -9.03
C ALA A 113 -32.37 -1.74 -10.34
N GLY A 114 -31.96 -2.55 -11.34
CA GLY A 114 -32.29 -2.29 -12.75
C GLY A 114 -31.27 -1.54 -13.62
N ALA A 115 -30.63 -2.30 -14.52
CA ALA A 115 -30.30 -1.99 -15.92
C ALA A 115 -29.63 -0.65 -16.33
N ASN A 116 -28.41 -0.81 -16.86
CA ASN A 116 -27.83 -0.24 -18.10
C ASN A 116 -27.64 1.28 -18.35
N ASP A 117 -26.50 1.49 -19.02
CA ASP A 117 -26.11 2.55 -19.96
C ASP A 117 -25.68 3.94 -19.45
N GLY A 118 -24.45 4.30 -19.84
CA GLY A 118 -24.06 5.69 -20.09
C GLY A 118 -23.38 6.44 -18.95
N ASP A 119 -22.25 7.04 -19.29
CA ASP A 119 -21.76 8.33 -18.79
C ASP A 119 -21.28 8.43 -17.32
N GLY A 120 -19.97 8.21 -17.18
CA GLY A 120 -19.07 9.19 -16.59
C GLY A 120 -19.29 9.61 -15.14
N ASN A 121 -18.67 8.89 -14.20
CA ASN A 121 -18.08 9.55 -13.03
C ASN A 121 -16.89 8.75 -12.48
N SER A 122 -15.68 9.07 -12.96
CA SER A 122 -14.44 8.66 -12.32
C SER A 122 -14.17 9.65 -11.17
N THR A 123 -14.48 9.26 -9.93
CA THR A 123 -14.03 10.02 -8.76
C THR A 123 -12.60 9.60 -8.43
N VAL A 124 -11.64 10.43 -8.83
CA VAL A 124 -10.25 10.35 -8.38
C VAL A 124 -10.21 10.69 -6.88
N ALA A 125 -9.70 9.76 -6.07
CA ALA A 125 -9.40 10.03 -4.67
C ALA A 125 -8.30 11.11 -4.59
N GLY A 126 -8.66 12.31 -4.14
CA GLY A 126 -7.70 13.39 -3.90
C GLY A 126 -6.75 13.01 -2.77
N SER A 127 -5.45 12.86 -3.08
CA SER A 127 -4.40 12.76 -2.08
C SER A 127 -4.22 14.12 -1.40
N CYS A 128 -4.51 14.20 -0.09
CA CYS A 128 -4.17 15.34 0.75
C CYS A 128 -2.64 15.45 0.89
N SER A 129 -1.98 16.25 0.06
CA SER A 129 -0.59 16.67 0.30
C SER A 129 -0.58 17.93 1.16
N GLU A 130 -0.19 17.83 2.44
CA GLU A 130 0.11 19.00 3.26
C GLU A 130 1.44 19.62 2.78
N THR A 131 1.36 20.72 2.02
CA THR A 131 2.53 21.56 1.72
C THR A 131 3.03 22.17 3.03
N THR A 132 4.20 21.72 3.49
CA THR A 132 4.91 22.41 4.57
C THR A 132 5.65 23.59 3.96
N THR A 133 5.30 24.81 4.37
CA THR A 133 6.08 26.04 4.10
C THR A 133 7.33 26.08 4.95
#